data_AF-A0A4R9PHK8-F1
#
_entry.id   AF-A0A4R9PHK8-F1
#
_cell.length_a   1.000
_cell.length_b   1.000
_cell.length_c   1.000
_cell.angle_alpha   90.00
_cell.angle_beta   90.00
_cell.angle_gamma   90.00
#
_symmetry.space_group_name_H-M   'P 1'
#
loop_
_entity.id
_entity.type
_entity.pdbx_description
1 polymer ?
#
loop_
_entity_poly.entity_id
_entity_poly.type
_entity_poly.pdbx_seq_one_letter_code
_entity_poly.pdbx_strand_id
1 'polypeptide(L)'
;IPTIVQVMFIYFALPILADVGINPLAAAIMAIIINAGAYIAEIVRGAFLSVHRGLREAGLALGLPFWKVLFYIIGPLAFRRMIPALGNQFIVSLKDTSLFIVIGVGELTRQGQEIMAANFRAVEIWSAVAMFYLIMTGTLTLILR
;
A
#
# COMPACT_ATOMS: atom_id res chain seq x y z
N ILE A 1 -9.94 -0.07 -8.39
CA ILE A 1 -10.08 -1.44 -8.92
C ILE A 1 -9.73 -2.38 -7.77
N PRO A 2 -10.49 -3.45 -7.49
CA PRO A 2 -10.16 -4.38 -6.43
C PRO A 2 -8.73 -4.92 -6.59
N THR A 3 -7.91 -4.84 -5.54
CA THR A 3 -6.50 -5.25 -5.57
C THR A 3 -6.37 -6.72 -5.97
N ILE A 4 -7.30 -7.58 -5.55
CA ILE A 4 -7.36 -8.98 -5.95
C ILE A 4 -7.53 -9.18 -7.46
N VAL A 5 -8.36 -8.35 -8.12
CA VAL A 5 -8.57 -8.43 -9.58
C VAL A 5 -7.31 -7.98 -10.32
N GLN A 6 -6.61 -6.96 -9.82
CA GLN A 6 -5.33 -6.53 -10.40
C GLN A 6 -4.27 -7.63 -10.32
N VAL A 7 -4.16 -8.29 -9.16
CA VAL A 7 -3.21 -9.39 -8.96
C VAL A 7 -3.52 -10.57 -9.85
N MET A 8 -4.79 -10.97 -9.95
CA MET A 8 -5.19 -12.06 -10.84
C MET A 8 -4.90 -11.71 -12.31
N PHE A 9 -5.15 -10.46 -12.72
CA PHE A 9 -4.84 -10.04 -14.08
C PHE A 9 -3.33 -10.06 -14.34
N ILE A 10 -2.51 -9.57 -13.43
CA ILE A 10 -1.04 -9.54 -13.59
C ILE A 10 -0.45 -10.96 -13.55
N TYR A 11 -0.98 -11.85 -12.71
CA TYR A 11 -0.47 -13.22 -12.58
C TYR A 11 -0.97 -14.15 -13.69
N PHE A 12 -2.23 -14.05 -14.12
CA PHE A 12 -2.80 -14.95 -15.13
C PHE A 12 -2.74 -14.38 -16.56
N ALA A 13 -2.96 -13.08 -16.76
CA ALA A 13 -3.01 -12.51 -18.12
C ALA A 13 -1.63 -12.09 -18.65
N LEU A 14 -0.74 -11.62 -17.78
CA LEU A 14 0.56 -11.08 -18.20
C LEU A 14 1.54 -12.15 -18.71
N PRO A 15 1.63 -13.37 -18.13
CA PRO A 15 2.43 -14.45 -18.71
C PRO A 15 1.93 -14.90 -20.09
N ILE A 16 0.61 -14.87 -20.32
CA ILE A 16 0.01 -15.24 -21.62
C ILE A 16 0.37 -14.21 -22.69
N LEU A 17 0.44 -12.93 -22.32
CA LEU A 17 0.74 -11.83 -23.25
C LEU A 17 2.24 -11.62 -23.47
N ALA A 18 3.07 -11.89 -22.45
CA ALA A 18 4.50 -11.63 -22.48
C ALA A 18 5.35 -12.88 -22.78
N ASP A 19 4.77 -14.07 -22.75
CA ASP A 19 5.46 -15.38 -22.85
C ASP A 19 6.63 -15.54 -21.86
N VAL A 20 6.56 -14.80 -20.74
CA VAL A 20 7.54 -14.80 -19.66
C VAL A 20 6.88 -15.41 -18.42
N GLY A 21 7.52 -16.43 -17.85
CA GLY A 21 7.11 -16.99 -16.56
C GLY A 21 7.32 -15.97 -15.45
N ILE A 22 6.24 -15.38 -14.94
CA ILE A 22 6.30 -14.41 -13.85
C ILE A 22 6.22 -15.16 -12.52
N ASN A 23 7.24 -14.97 -11.68
CA ASN A 23 7.22 -15.46 -10.31
C ASN A 23 6.02 -14.82 -9.55
N PRO A 24 5.21 -15.60 -8.81
CA PRO A 24 4.12 -15.07 -7.98
C PRO A 24 4.50 -13.85 -7.14
N LEU A 25 5.71 -13.84 -6.59
CA LEU A 25 6.20 -12.72 -5.77
C LEU A 25 6.38 -11.44 -6.59
N ALA A 26 6.87 -11.53 -7.82
CA ALA A 26 7.00 -10.40 -8.72
C ALA A 26 5.63 -9.86 -9.15
N ALA A 27 4.66 -10.75 -9.43
CA ALA A 27 3.28 -10.36 -9.74
C ALA A 27 2.60 -9.63 -8.58
N ALA A 28 2.78 -10.11 -7.33
CA ALA A 28 2.27 -9.42 -6.14
C ALA A 28 2.88 -8.03 -5.98
N ILE A 29 4.21 -7.90 -6.09
CA ILE A 29 4.90 -6.62 -5.99
C ILE A 29 4.38 -5.64 -7.04
N MET A 30 4.25 -6.06 -8.30
CA MET A 30 3.72 -5.19 -9.37
C MET A 30 2.28 -4.74 -9.09
N ALA A 31 1.42 -5.64 -8.61
CA ALA A 31 0.06 -5.30 -8.26
C ALA A 31 -0.01 -4.27 -7.12
N ILE A 32 0.80 -4.45 -6.07
CA ILE A 32 0.92 -3.47 -4.97
C ILE A 32 1.42 -2.13 -5.51
N ILE A 33 2.48 -2.12 -6.32
CA ILE A 33 3.06 -0.87 -6.86
C ILE A 33 2.01 -0.10 -7.66
N ILE A 34 1.23 -0.76 -8.51
CA ILE A 34 0.20 -0.11 -9.32
C ILE A 34 -0.92 0.43 -8.43
N ASN A 35 -1.38 -0.37 -7.46
CA ASN A 35 -2.46 0.02 -6.57
C ASN A 35 -2.03 1.15 -5.62
N ALA A 36 -1.01 0.89 -4.80
CA ALA A 36 -0.48 1.84 -3.83
C ALA A 36 0.10 3.08 -4.52
N GLY A 37 0.74 2.94 -5.68
CA GLY A 37 1.26 4.06 -6.45
C GLY A 37 0.17 5.04 -6.90
N ALA A 38 -0.96 4.54 -7.39
CA ALA A 38 -2.11 5.37 -7.75
C ALA A 38 -2.67 6.11 -6.51
N TYR A 39 -2.84 5.41 -5.39
CA TYR A 39 -3.30 6.04 -4.14
C TYR A 39 -2.32 7.08 -3.60
N ILE A 40 -1.01 6.78 -3.59
CA ILE A 40 0.04 7.70 -3.16
C ILE A 40 0.06 8.94 -4.05
N ALA A 41 -0.07 8.79 -5.37
CA ALA A 41 -0.15 9.92 -6.29
C ALA A 41 -1.31 10.86 -5.93
N GLU A 42 -2.48 10.32 -5.58
CA GLU A 42 -3.61 11.15 -5.17
C GLU A 42 -3.49 11.74 -3.78
N ILE A 43 -2.83 11.03 -2.85
CA ILE A 43 -2.48 11.58 -1.53
C ILE A 43 -1.53 12.79 -1.71
N VAL A 44 -0.50 12.65 -2.54
CA VAL A 44 0.44 13.74 -2.84
C VAL A 44 -0.31 14.90 -3.49
N ARG A 45 -1.12 14.66 -4.53
CA ARG A 45 -1.91 15.70 -5.20
C ARG A 45 -2.85 16.41 -4.23
N GLY A 46 -3.56 15.65 -3.39
CA GLY A 46 -4.46 16.17 -2.36
C GLY A 46 -3.71 16.99 -1.30
N ALA A 47 -2.53 16.55 -0.88
CA ALA A 47 -1.70 17.27 0.08
C ALA A 47 -1.24 18.63 -0.47
N PHE A 48 -0.78 18.69 -1.72
CA PHE A 48 -0.41 19.95 -2.38
C PHE A 48 -1.61 20.89 -2.59
N LEU A 49 -2.78 20.36 -2.98
CA LEU A 49 -4.01 21.15 -3.14
C LEU A 49 -4.58 21.66 -1.82
N SER A 50 -4.36 20.94 -0.72
CA SER A 50 -4.83 21.36 0.61
C SER A 50 -4.11 22.62 1.10
N VAL A 51 -2.91 22.91 0.59
CA VAL A 51 -2.13 24.08 1.00
C VAL A 51 -2.81 25.35 0.51
N HIS A 52 -3.02 26.29 1.43
CA HIS A 52 -3.78 27.51 1.16
C HIS A 52 -3.12 28.33 0.04
N ARG A 53 -3.88 28.73 -0.98
CA ARG A 53 -3.37 29.53 -2.12
C ARG A 53 -2.72 30.85 -1.67
N GLY A 54 -3.17 31.41 -0.55
CA GLY A 54 -2.59 32.61 0.06
C GLY A 54 -1.10 32.47 0.43
N LEU A 55 -0.61 31.27 0.78
CA LEU A 55 0.83 31.04 1.02
C LEU A 55 1.65 31.17 -0.27
N ARG A 56 1.06 30.76 -1.40
CA ARG A 56 1.67 30.91 -2.71
C ARG A 56 1.73 32.38 -3.12
N GLU A 57 0.62 33.09 -2.94
CA GLU A 57 0.48 34.50 -3.30
C GLU A 57 1.35 35.40 -2.40
N ALA A 58 1.44 35.12 -1.10
CA ALA A 58 2.32 35.84 -0.17
C ALA A 58 3.80 35.65 -0.52
N GLY A 59 4.22 34.43 -0.89
CA GLY A 59 5.59 34.16 -1.32
C GLY A 59 5.97 34.92 -2.59
N LEU A 60 5.05 34.98 -3.56
CA LEU A 60 5.24 35.75 -4.79
C LEU A 60 5.25 37.26 -4.52
N ALA A 61 4.39 37.76 -3.61
CA ALA A 61 4.35 39.17 -3.21
C ALA A 61 5.63 39.61 -2.47
N LEU A 62 6.31 38.70 -1.79
CA LEU A 62 7.62 38.91 -1.16
C LEU A 62 8.79 38.86 -2.18
N GLY A 63 8.51 38.70 -3.48
CA GLY A 63 9.52 38.62 -4.53
C GLY A 63 10.26 37.28 -4.59
N LEU A 64 9.75 36.23 -3.94
CA LEU A 64 10.37 34.90 -4.02
C LEU A 64 9.99 34.22 -5.34
N PRO A 65 10.94 33.56 -6.03
CA PRO A 65 10.64 32.76 -7.19
C PRO A 65 9.77 31.56 -6.81
N PHE A 66 8.87 31.17 -7.71
CA PHE A 66 7.91 30.07 -7.49
C PHE A 66 8.54 28.79 -6.94
N TRP A 67 9.74 28.43 -7.42
CA TRP A 67 10.48 27.26 -6.93
C TRP A 67 10.87 27.35 -5.46
N LYS A 68 11.26 28.53 -4.95
CA LYS A 68 11.56 28.72 -3.52
C LYS A 68 10.29 28.60 -2.68
N VAL A 69 9.19 29.20 -3.14
CA VAL A 69 7.88 29.09 -2.47
C VAL A 69 7.41 27.64 -2.43
N LEU A 70 7.60 26.90 -3.52
CA LEU A 70 7.24 25.50 -3.61
C LEU A 70 8.09 24.62 -2.68
N PHE A 71 9.43 24.75 -2.69
CA PHE A 71 10.30 23.89 -1.90
C PHE A 71 10.38 24.24 -0.42
N TYR A 72 10.37 25.53 -0.06
CA TYR A 72 10.58 25.97 1.33
C TYR A 72 9.28 26.20 2.11
N ILE A 73 8.16 26.50 1.42
CA ILE A 73 6.89 26.83 2.09
C ILE A 73 5.89 25.68 1.88
N ILE A 74 5.55 25.40 0.62
CA ILE A 74 4.50 24.42 0.28
C ILE A 74 4.96 22.99 0.53
N GLY A 75 6.20 22.66 0.15
CA GLY A 75 6.79 21.33 0.23
C GLY A 75 6.76 20.72 1.63
N PRO A 76 7.41 21.33 2.64
CA PRO A 76 7.41 20.79 4.00
C PRO A 76 6.01 20.73 4.62
N LEU A 77 5.13 21.68 4.27
CA LEU A 77 3.74 21.69 4.76
C LEU A 77 2.91 20.55 4.14
N ALA A 78 3.01 20.37 2.83
CA ALA A 78 2.37 19.27 2.11
C ALA A 78 2.92 17.92 2.60
N PHE A 79 4.24 17.82 2.83
CA PHE A 79 4.87 16.62 3.38
C PHE A 79 4.30 16.24 4.75
N ARG A 80 4.19 17.22 5.66
CA ARG A 80 3.62 16.97 7.00
C ARG A 80 2.15 16.55 6.95
N ARG A 81 1.40 17.02 5.96
CA ARG A 81 -0.02 16.64 5.74
C ARG A 81 -0.20 15.28 5.06
N MET A 82 0.75 14.85 4.23
CA MET A 82 0.67 13.53 3.58
C MET A 82 1.05 12.38 4.53
N ILE A 83 1.90 12.60 5.55
CA ILE A 83 2.31 11.55 6.51
C ILE A 83 1.15 10.71 7.07
N PRO A 84 0.08 11.29 7.66
CA PRO A 84 -1.02 10.49 8.21
C PRO A 84 -1.78 9.71 7.12
N ALA A 85 -1.98 10.31 5.94
CA ALA A 85 -2.66 9.64 4.83
C ALA A 85 -1.81 8.49 4.24
N LEU A 86 -0.50 8.68 4.13
CA LEU A 86 0.44 7.63 3.71
C LEU A 86 0.47 6.46 4.70
N GLY A 87 0.46 6.75 6.01
CA GLY A 87 0.41 5.70 7.03
C GLY A 87 -0.90 4.91 6.98
N ASN A 88 -2.04 5.56 6.74
CA ASN A 88 -3.30 4.86 6.51
C ASN A 88 -3.26 3.98 5.24
N GLN A 89 -2.69 4.49 4.14
CA GLN A 89 -2.52 3.72 2.91
C GLN A 89 -1.58 2.52 3.11
N PHE A 90 -0.56 2.64 3.96
CA PHE A 90 0.34 1.56 4.32
C PHE A 90 -0.39 0.44 5.08
N ILE A 91 -1.23 0.78 6.06
CA ILE A 91 -2.06 -0.19 6.78
C ILE A 91 -3.01 -0.92 5.82
N VAL A 92 -3.66 -0.19 4.90
CA VAL A 92 -4.55 -0.78 3.90
C VAL A 92 -3.77 -1.71 2.97
N SER A 93 -2.60 -1.30 2.49
CA SER A 93 -1.78 -2.11 1.60
C SER A 93 -1.28 -3.40 2.28
N LEU A 94 -0.97 -3.36 3.58
CA LEU A 94 -0.63 -4.56 4.37
C LEU A 94 -1.82 -5.49 4.60
N LYS A 95 -3.05 -4.97 4.63
CA LYS A 95 -4.24 -5.84 4.67
C LYS A 95 -4.46 -6.48 3.31
N ASP A 96 -4.27 -5.73 2.23
CA ASP A 96 -4.42 -6.24 0.88
C ASP A 96 -3.40 -7.33 0.52
N THR A 97 -2.21 -7.34 1.13
CA THR A 97 -1.22 -8.41 0.90
C THR A 97 -1.71 -9.78 1.33
N SER A 98 -2.56 -9.86 2.37
CA SER A 98 -3.17 -11.11 2.82
C SER A 98 -4.03 -11.79 1.74
N LEU A 99 -4.54 -11.03 0.76
CA LEU A 99 -5.31 -11.55 -0.37
C LEU A 99 -4.42 -12.23 -1.43
N PHE A 100 -3.10 -12.02 -1.40
CA PHE A 100 -2.17 -12.64 -2.35
C PHE A 100 -1.91 -14.13 -2.07
N ILE A 101 -2.53 -14.69 -1.03
CA ILE A 101 -2.59 -16.14 -0.84
C ILE A 101 -3.12 -16.86 -2.10
N VAL A 102 -4.01 -16.23 -2.86
CA VAL A 102 -4.65 -16.80 -4.06
C VAL A 102 -3.66 -17.07 -5.19
N ILE A 103 -2.55 -16.33 -5.25
CA ILE A 103 -1.49 -16.54 -6.26
C ILE A 103 -0.33 -17.39 -5.73
N GLY A 104 -0.45 -17.98 -4.53
CA GLY A 104 0.58 -18.87 -3.99
C GLY A 104 1.87 -18.15 -3.58
N VAL A 105 1.81 -16.85 -3.27
CA VAL A 105 2.94 -16.19 -2.60
C VAL A 105 3.06 -16.78 -1.19
N GLY A 106 4.27 -17.22 -0.84
CA GLY A 106 4.56 -17.81 0.47
C GLY A 106 4.51 -16.75 1.58
N GLU A 107 3.31 -16.48 2.08
CA GLU A 107 3.08 -15.70 3.31
C GLU A 107 2.63 -16.59 4.47
N LEU A 108 2.44 -15.99 5.66
CA LEU A 108 2.01 -16.65 6.90
C LEU A 108 0.80 -17.59 6.68
N THR A 109 -0.13 -17.17 5.82
CA THR A 109 -1.36 -17.90 5.48
C THR A 109 -1.10 -19.13 4.61
N ARG A 110 -0.06 -19.12 3.76
CA ARG A 110 0.34 -20.29 2.96
C ARG A 110 1.09 -21.32 3.79
N GLN A 111 1.93 -20.87 4.74
CA GLN A 111 2.46 -21.77 5.77
C GLN A 111 1.34 -22.39 6.60
N GLY A 112 0.31 -21.62 6.95
CA GLY A 112 -0.91 -22.14 7.59
C GLY A 112 -1.59 -23.22 6.75
N GLN A 113 -1.77 -23.02 5.44
CA GLN A 113 -2.33 -24.02 4.54
C GLN A 113 -1.46 -25.27 4.40
N GLU A 114 -0.13 -25.14 4.32
CA GLU A 114 0.80 -26.28 4.26
C GLU A 114 0.75 -27.11 5.55
N ILE A 115 0.74 -26.46 6.71
CA ILE A 115 0.61 -27.12 8.01
C ILE A 115 -0.78 -27.77 8.15
N MET A 116 -1.83 -27.16 7.60
CA MET A 116 -3.19 -27.72 7.58
C MET A 116 -3.27 -28.93 6.65
N ALA A 117 -2.65 -28.88 5.48
CA ALA A 117 -2.59 -30.01 4.55
C ALA A 117 -1.83 -31.19 5.16
N ALA A 118 -0.86 -30.92 6.05
CA ALA A 118 -0.13 -31.95 6.78
C ALA A 118 -0.88 -32.49 8.02
N ASN A 119 -1.67 -31.67 8.72
CA ASN A 119 -2.26 -32.02 10.02
C ASN A 119 -3.80 -32.16 10.03
N PHE A 120 -4.51 -31.76 8.97
CA PHE A 120 -5.99 -31.72 8.86
C PHE A 120 -6.75 -30.97 9.97
N ARG A 121 -6.05 -30.29 10.90
CA ARG A 121 -6.63 -29.52 12.02
C ARG A 121 -6.85 -28.06 11.62
N ALA A 122 -7.86 -27.82 10.79
CA ALA A 122 -8.15 -26.50 10.24
C ALA A 122 -8.45 -25.43 11.31
N VAL A 123 -9.24 -25.75 12.33
CA VAL A 123 -9.74 -24.75 13.31
C VAL A 123 -8.60 -24.10 14.12
N GLU A 124 -7.64 -24.90 14.59
CA GLU A 124 -6.53 -24.40 15.41
C GLU A 124 -5.55 -23.52 14.61
N ILE A 125 -5.28 -23.92 13.37
CA ILE A 125 -4.35 -23.21 12.49
C ILE A 125 -4.95 -21.88 12.05
N TRP A 126 -6.21 -21.85 11.63
CA TRP A 126 -6.88 -20.60 11.26
C TRP A 126 -7.05 -19.66 12.46
N SER A 127 -7.29 -20.19 13.67
CA SER A 127 -7.34 -19.39 14.90
C SER A 127 -5.99 -18.77 15.23
N ALA A 128 -4.89 -19.51 15.10
CA ALA A 128 -3.53 -18.99 15.31
C ALA A 128 -3.17 -17.91 14.28
N VAL A 129 -3.44 -18.14 13.00
CA VAL A 129 -3.20 -17.18 11.92
C VAL A 129 -4.02 -15.90 12.14
N ALA A 130 -5.29 -16.03 12.51
CA ALA A 130 -6.13 -14.87 12.85
C ALA A 130 -5.57 -14.07 14.03
N MET A 131 -5.06 -14.74 15.06
CA MET A 131 -4.46 -14.09 16.22
C MET A 131 -3.17 -13.32 15.87
N PHE A 132 -2.31 -13.89 15.01
CA PHE A 132 -1.13 -13.19 14.50
C PHE A 132 -1.49 -11.95 13.67
N TYR A 133 -2.48 -12.06 12.77
CA TYR A 133 -2.97 -10.91 12.00
C TYR A 133 -3.57 -9.83 12.91
N LEU A 134 -4.26 -10.22 13.99
CA LEU A 134 -4.83 -9.31 14.97
C LEU A 134 -3.75 -8.57 15.75
N ILE A 135 -2.68 -9.26 16.18
CA ILE A 135 -1.54 -8.65 16.87
C ILE A 135 -0.78 -7.69 15.95
N MET A 136 -0.50 -8.08 14.70
CA MET A 136 0.17 -7.21 13.73
C MET A 136 -0.68 -5.97 13.42
N THR A 137 -1.96 -6.15 13.11
CA THR A 137 -2.85 -5.03 12.79
C THR A 137 -3.05 -4.12 14.00
N GLY A 138 -3.15 -4.72 15.20
CA GLY A 138 -3.31 -4.01 16.46
C GLY A 138 -2.10 -3.15 16.81
N THR A 139 -0.89 -3.71 16.75
CA THR A 139 0.35 -2.97 17.02
C THR A 139 0.57 -1.86 15.99
N LEU A 140 0.34 -2.14 14.71
CA LEU A 140 0.50 -1.12 13.65
C LEU A 140 -0.50 0.03 13.81
N THR A 141 -1.76 -0.26 14.17
CA THR A 141 -2.78 0.78 14.44
C THR A 141 -2.42 1.62 15.67
N LEU A 142 -1.82 1.02 16.70
CA LEU A 142 -1.41 1.71 17.93
C LEU A 142 -0.20 2.62 17.71
N ILE A 143 0.76 2.22 16.87
CA ILE A 143 1.95 3.01 16.54
C ILE A 143 1.60 4.21 15.64
N LEU A 144 0.57 4.06 14.80
CA LEU A 144 0.18 5.08 13.83
C LEU A 144 -0.80 6.12 14.38
N ARG A 145 -1.23 5.97 15.64
CA ARG A 145 -2.19 6.84 16.34
C ARG A 145 -1.47 7.78 17.30
#